data_AF-A0A7C9PW86-F1
#
_entry.id   AF-A0A7C9PW86-F1
#
_cell.length_a   1.000
_cell.length_b   1.000
_cell.length_c   1.000
_cell.angle_alpha   90.00
_cell.angle_beta   90.00
_cell.angle_gamma   90.00
#
_symmetry.space_group_name_H-M   'P 1'
#
loop_
_entity.id
_entity.type
_entity.pdbx_description
1 polymer ?
#
loop_
_entity_poly.entity_id
_entity_poly.type
_entity_poly.pdbx_seq_one_letter_code
_entity_poly.pdbx_strand_id
1 'polypeptide(L)'
;MNEIFNIRNSFEYLLDPDEELEILNDFASKKEERQEGYFEYLGSDYWQELRQKRLEQDNYECARCGSKRCLQVHHHFYRNRYQTQLSDLITLCESCHESEHR
;
A
#
# COMPACT_ATOMS: atom_id res chain seq x y z
N MET A 1 38.86 17.51 -9.39
CA MET A 1 37.62 17.19 -10.12
C MET A 1 37.89 15.88 -10.84
N ASN A 2 37.47 14.76 -10.23
CA ASN A 2 37.67 13.42 -10.75
C ASN A 2 36.31 12.71 -10.69
N GLU A 3 35.76 12.42 -11.88
CA GLU A 3 34.64 11.51 -12.07
C GLU A 3 35.10 10.08 -11.78
N ILE A 4 34.33 9.33 -11.01
CA ILE A 4 34.64 7.95 -10.60
C ILE A 4 33.56 7.01 -11.16
N PHE A 5 34.03 6.10 -12.04
CA PHE A 5 33.58 4.71 -12.32
C PHE A 5 32.10 4.45 -12.66
N ASN A 6 31.72 4.09 -13.88
CA ASN A 6 31.95 2.80 -14.59
C ASN A 6 31.68 1.54 -13.73
N ILE A 7 30.55 0.87 -13.99
CA ILE A 7 30.38 -0.56 -14.32
C ILE A 7 28.87 -0.81 -14.43
N ARG A 8 28.34 -0.88 -15.66
CA ARG A 8 27.10 -1.62 -15.95
C ARG A 8 27.42 -2.51 -17.14
N ASN A 9 27.94 -3.69 -16.83
CA ASN A 9 28.15 -4.74 -17.81
C ASN A 9 27.61 -6.05 -17.24
N SER A 10 27.09 -6.88 -18.15
CA SER A 10 26.73 -8.30 -18.02
C SER A 10 25.62 -8.69 -17.03
N PHE A 11 24.37 -8.71 -17.50
CA PHE A 11 23.37 -9.71 -17.04
C PHE A 11 22.53 -10.17 -18.23
N GLU A 12 23.19 -10.55 -19.32
CA GLU A 12 22.60 -11.36 -20.37
C GLU A 12 22.73 -12.83 -19.90
N TYR A 13 21.93 -13.19 -18.89
CA TYR A 13 21.77 -14.59 -18.51
C TYR A 13 20.71 -15.17 -19.44
N LEU A 14 21.14 -16.11 -20.29
CA LEU A 14 20.28 -17.01 -21.05
C LEU A 14 19.47 -17.87 -20.05
N LEU A 15 18.41 -17.30 -19.49
CA LEU A 15 17.33 -18.07 -18.88
C LEU A 15 16.45 -18.58 -20.02
N ASP A 16 16.03 -19.84 -19.92
CA ASP A 16 15.05 -20.41 -20.83
C ASP A 16 13.78 -19.52 -20.78
N PRO A 17 13.20 -19.08 -21.93
CA PRO A 17 12.00 -18.26 -21.93
C PRO A 17 10.85 -18.88 -21.13
N ASP A 18 10.79 -20.22 -21.07
CA ASP A 18 9.77 -20.93 -20.28
C ASP A 18 10.06 -20.82 -18.77
N GLU A 19 11.33 -20.76 -18.36
CA GLU A 19 11.76 -20.58 -16.96
C GLU A 19 11.58 -19.13 -16.49
N GLU A 20 11.82 -18.14 -17.35
CA GLU A 20 11.50 -16.72 -17.06
C GLU A 20 9.98 -16.50 -16.95
N LEU A 21 9.19 -17.15 -17.82
CA LEU A 21 7.73 -17.11 -17.76
C LEU A 21 7.19 -17.79 -16.49
N GLU A 22 7.76 -18.92 -16.08
CA GLU A 22 7.39 -19.63 -14.85
C GLU A 22 7.71 -18.79 -13.60
N ILE A 23 8.88 -18.15 -13.56
CA ILE A 23 9.27 -17.23 -12.48
C ILE A 23 8.34 -16.00 -12.42
N LEU A 24 8.05 -15.37 -13.56
CA LEU A 24 7.12 -14.25 -13.62
C LEU A 24 5.70 -14.65 -13.21
N ASN A 25 5.25 -15.86 -13.56
CA ASN A 25 3.96 -16.41 -13.16
C ASN A 25 3.90 -16.77 -11.68
N ASP A 26 4.96 -17.32 -11.07
CA ASP A 26 5.05 -17.55 -9.62
C ASP A 26 5.08 -16.23 -8.83
N PHE A 27 5.75 -15.20 -9.34
CA PHE A 27 5.69 -13.86 -8.75
C PHE A 27 4.31 -13.22 -8.92
N ALA A 28 3.65 -13.40 -10.06
CA ALA A 28 2.31 -12.90 -10.31
C ALA A 28 1.28 -13.61 -9.43
N SER A 29 1.32 -14.94 -9.33
CA SER A 29 0.40 -15.72 -8.49
C SER A 29 0.55 -15.37 -7.01
N LYS A 30 1.79 -15.31 -6.49
CA LYS A 30 2.06 -14.86 -5.11
C LYS A 30 1.64 -13.41 -4.88
N LYS A 31 1.70 -12.55 -5.90
CA LYS A 31 1.23 -11.16 -5.82
C LYS A 31 -0.29 -11.08 -5.79
N GLU A 32 -0.98 -11.89 -6.61
CA GLU A 32 -2.43 -12.00 -6.66
C GLU A 32 -2.99 -12.55 -5.34
N GLU A 33 -2.47 -13.67 -4.84
CA GLU A 33 -2.85 -14.24 -3.53
C GLU A 33 -2.66 -13.22 -2.38
N ARG A 34 -1.56 -12.45 -2.41
CA ARG A 34 -1.30 -11.38 -1.43
C ARG A 34 -2.28 -10.21 -1.56
N GLN A 35 -2.82 -9.95 -2.75
CA GLN A 35 -3.83 -8.93 -2.98
C GLN A 35 -5.21 -9.42 -2.53
N GLU A 36 -5.59 -10.65 -2.88
CA GLU A 36 -6.86 -11.26 -2.46
C GLU A 36 -7.00 -11.29 -0.94
N GLY A 37 -5.97 -11.79 -0.23
CA GLY A 37 -6.00 -11.80 1.24
C GLY A 37 -6.02 -10.40 1.85
N TYR A 38 -5.49 -9.39 1.15
CA TYR A 38 -5.58 -8.00 1.60
C TYR A 38 -6.99 -7.42 1.37
N PHE A 39 -7.62 -7.70 0.23
CA PHE A 39 -9.01 -7.30 -0.02
C PHE A 39 -9.98 -7.97 0.95
N GLU A 40 -9.78 -9.25 1.27
CA GLU A 40 -10.57 -9.94 2.29
C GLU A 40 -10.39 -9.29 3.67
N TYR A 41 -9.15 -8.97 4.05
CA TYR A 41 -8.88 -8.21 5.28
C TYR A 41 -9.59 -6.85 5.29
N LEU A 42 -9.53 -6.08 4.20
CA LEU A 42 -10.27 -4.82 4.08
C LEU A 42 -11.80 -5.02 4.07
N GLY A 43 -12.28 -6.21 3.69
CA GLY A 43 -13.68 -6.60 3.78
C GLY A 43 -14.11 -7.07 5.16
N SER A 44 -13.16 -7.40 6.05
CA SER A 44 -13.46 -7.97 7.36
C SER A 44 -14.15 -6.98 8.31
N ASP A 45 -14.99 -7.50 9.21
CA ASP A 45 -15.65 -6.72 10.26
C ASP A 45 -14.64 -5.94 11.11
N TYR A 46 -13.49 -6.57 11.41
CA TYR A 46 -12.41 -5.95 12.14
C TYR A 46 -11.91 -4.65 11.48
N TRP A 47 -11.65 -4.69 10.18
CA TRP A 47 -11.21 -3.51 9.45
C TRP A 47 -12.31 -2.44 9.37
N GLN A 48 -13.55 -2.84 9.12
CA GLN A 48 -14.68 -1.91 9.06
C GLN A 48 -14.90 -1.19 10.39
N GLU A 49 -14.79 -1.90 11.51
CA GLU A 49 -14.83 -1.29 12.85
C GLU A 49 -13.69 -0.30 13.08
N LEU A 50 -12.45 -0.65 12.72
CA LEU A 50 -11.31 0.25 12.86
C LEU A 50 -11.48 1.50 12.00
N ARG A 51 -11.91 1.32 10.76
CA ARG A 51 -12.23 2.41 9.83
C ARG A 51 -13.25 3.36 10.44
N GLN A 52 -14.34 2.82 10.98
CA GLN A 52 -15.41 3.60 11.59
C GLN A 52 -14.92 4.35 12.84
N LYS A 53 -14.21 3.67 13.75
CA LYS A 53 -13.60 4.29 14.95
C LYS A 53 -12.66 5.43 14.58
N ARG A 54 -11.90 5.31 13.48
CA ARG A 54 -10.99 6.37 13.04
C ARG A 54 -11.75 7.59 12.52
N LEU A 55 -12.78 7.37 11.70
CA LEU A 55 -13.64 8.46 11.22
C LEU A 55 -14.30 9.21 12.37
N GLU A 56 -14.80 8.50 13.38
CA GLU A 56 -15.38 9.09 14.58
C GLU A 56 -14.35 9.89 15.39
N GLN A 57 -13.16 9.34 15.61
CA GLN A 57 -12.08 10.04 16.32
C GLN A 57 -11.66 11.33 15.61
N ASP A 58 -11.68 11.35 14.28
CA ASP A 58 -11.39 12.51 13.45
C ASP A 58 -12.59 13.45 13.25
N ASN A 59 -13.71 13.23 13.96
CA ASN A 59 -14.94 14.00 13.82
C ASN A 59 -15.48 14.07 12.37
N TYR A 60 -15.21 13.04 11.56
CA TYR A 60 -15.52 13.00 10.13
C TYR A 60 -14.95 14.22 9.39
N GLU A 61 -13.71 14.57 9.70
CA GLU A 61 -12.94 15.63 9.06
C GLU A 61 -11.59 15.10 8.59
N CYS A 62 -11.10 15.63 7.47
CA CYS A 62 -9.75 15.38 7.01
C CYS A 62 -8.77 15.93 8.04
N ALA A 63 -7.92 15.07 8.60
CA ALA A 63 -6.94 15.44 9.62
C ALA A 63 -5.89 16.46 9.13
N ARG A 64 -5.77 16.67 7.82
CA ARG A 64 -4.85 17.65 7.23
C ARG A 64 -5.46 19.00 6.92
N CYS A 65 -6.67 19.02 6.36
CA CYS A 65 -7.27 20.25 5.82
C CYS A 65 -8.66 20.57 6.39
N GLY A 66 -9.24 19.70 7.22
CA GLY A 66 -10.58 19.89 7.80
C GLY A 66 -11.75 19.64 6.85
N SER A 67 -11.50 19.22 5.59
CA SER A 67 -12.57 18.88 4.65
C SER A 67 -13.45 17.75 5.20
N LYS A 68 -14.76 17.82 4.99
CA LYS A 68 -15.74 16.76 5.33
C LYS A 68 -16.17 15.92 4.11
N ARG A 69 -15.57 16.16 2.95
CA ARG A 69 -15.98 15.56 1.67
C ARG A 69 -15.01 14.44 1.26
N CYS A 70 -15.57 13.39 0.66
CA CYS A 70 -14.82 12.27 0.08
C CYS A 70 -13.75 11.72 1.02
N LEU A 71 -14.14 11.38 2.25
CA LEU A 71 -13.23 10.92 3.29
C LEU A 71 -12.84 9.46 3.09
N GLN A 72 -11.54 9.20 3.25
CA GLN A 72 -10.91 7.91 3.15
C GLN A 72 -10.01 7.71 4.38
N VAL A 73 -9.93 6.48 4.86
CA VAL A 73 -9.00 6.11 5.93
C VAL A 73 -7.73 5.59 5.29
N HIS A 74 -6.63 6.29 5.54
CA HIS A 74 -5.30 5.98 5.01
C HIS A 74 -4.45 5.31 6.07
N HIS A 75 -3.62 4.34 5.68
CA HIS A 75 -2.56 3.79 6.52
C HIS A 75 -1.37 4.74 6.55
N HIS A 76 -1.28 5.56 7.59
CA HIS A 76 -0.15 6.46 7.79
C HIS A 76 1.15 5.71 8.16
N PHE A 77 1.03 4.57 8.86
CA PHE A 77 2.15 3.70 9.19
C PHE A 77 1.85 2.24 8.86
N TYR A 78 2.63 1.64 7.97
CA TYR A 78 2.53 0.21 7.65
C TYR A 78 3.40 -0.63 8.60
N ARG A 79 2.95 -0.79 9.85
CA ARG A 79 3.63 -1.68 10.82
C ARG A 79 3.36 -3.16 10.54
N ASN A 80 2.09 -3.53 10.35
CA ASN A 80 1.69 -4.86 9.92
C ASN A 80 0.37 -4.78 9.13
N ARG A 81 0.35 -5.41 7.95
CA ARG A 81 -0.75 -5.37 6.97
C ARG A 81 -2.06 -5.96 7.50
N TYR A 82 -1.98 -6.91 8.43
CA TYR A 82 -3.12 -7.67 8.96
C TYR A 82 -3.39 -7.42 10.45
N GLN A 83 -2.61 -6.55 11.08
CA GLN A 83 -2.74 -6.19 12.50
C GLN A 83 -2.67 -4.67 12.66
N THR A 84 -3.51 -3.98 11.90
CA THR A 84 -3.56 -2.52 11.92
C THR A 84 -4.12 -2.01 13.25
N GLN A 85 -3.45 -1.05 13.88
CA GLN A 85 -3.98 -0.37 15.06
C GLN A 85 -4.61 0.97 14.67
N LEU A 86 -5.48 1.52 15.51
CA LEU A 86 -6.12 2.80 15.24
C LEU A 86 -5.13 3.95 15.03
N SER A 87 -3.95 3.88 15.68
CA SER A 87 -2.86 4.86 15.53
C SER A 87 -2.07 4.74 14.22
N ASP A 88 -2.25 3.64 13.48
CA ASP A 88 -1.71 3.49 12.12
C ASP A 88 -2.55 4.21 11.08
N LEU A 89 -3.74 4.68 11.47
CA LEU A 89 -4.76 5.18 10.56
C LEU A 89 -4.94 6.69 10.70
N ILE A 90 -5.29 7.33 9.59
CA ILE A 90 -5.62 8.75 9.52
C ILE A 90 -6.77 8.97 8.53
N THR A 91 -7.73 9.83 8.88
CA THR A 91 -8.79 10.23 7.95
C THR A 91 -8.30 11.36 7.05
N LEU A 92 -8.38 11.18 5.73
CA LEU A 92 -8.00 12.18 4.73
C LEU A 92 -9.12 12.36 3.71
N CYS A 93 -9.26 13.56 3.14
CA CYS A 93 -10.04 13.72 1.91
C CYS A 93 -9.24 13.19 0.71
N GLU A 94 -9.93 12.82 -0.36
CA GLU A 94 -9.35 12.32 -1.62
C GLU A 94 -8.09 13.09 -2.07
N SER A 95 -8.13 14.42 -2.14
CA SER A 95 -6.98 15.23 -2.56
C SER A 95 -5.76 15.13 -1.63
N CYS A 96 -5.99 15.04 -0.31
CA CYS A 96 -4.93 14.84 0.66
C CYS A 96 -4.43 13.39 0.66
N HIS A 97 -5.32 12.43 0.41
CA HIS A 97 -4.97 11.01 0.29
C HIS A 97 -4.04 10.79 -0.91
N GLU A 98 -4.38 11.31 -2.07
CA GLU A 98 -3.53 11.25 -3.26
C GLU A 98 -2.16 11.91 -3.05
N SER A 99 -2.10 12.98 -2.25
CA SER A 99 -0.83 13.65 -1.95
C SER A 99 0.15 12.79 -1.15
N GLU A 100 -0.33 11.79 -0.40
CA GLU A 100 0.52 10.86 0.37
C GLU A 100 1.15 9.75 -0.46
N HIS A 101 0.65 9.50 -1.67
CA HIS A 101 1.14 8.44 -2.56
C HIS A 101 2.09 8.93 -3.65
N ARG A 102 2.51 10.20 -3.60
CA ARG A 102 3.47 10.80 -4.54
C ARG A 102 4.90 10.69 -4.02
#